data_AF-A0A2C5YRS8-F1
#
_entry.id   AF-A0A2C5YRS8-F1
#
_cell.length_a   1.000
_cell.length_b   1.000
_cell.length_c   1.000
_cell.angle_alpha   90.00
_cell.angle_beta   90.00
_cell.angle_gamma   90.00
#
_symmetry.space_group_name_H-M   'P 1'
#
loop_
_entity.id
_entity.type
_entity.pdbx_description
1 polymer ?
#
loop_
_entity_poly.entity_id
_entity_poly.type
_entity_poly.pdbx_seq_one_letter_code
_entity_poly.pdbx_strand_id
1 'polypeptide(L)'
;MPSPGSRHSLRGPSIRYVQRFVPAAAQKIFRGNQFLTNPEGRDFLLRHGLEPDNGKMPLFAPNKVIRELIKAAQISLAFSPSYFIHPFDLVYFGAKGHPLAAMTMSRYTRKIRDHSLWIMTTSVMVQSPVVRDVARSRLTTALHGHLRGRGYTMGTGRGPGREIQGTLWLINHNPAASLKISADVLTCEIAQALDLEYGSEII
;
A
#
# COMPACT_ATOMS: atom_id res chain seq x y z
N MET A 1 -54.23 1.76 17.66
CA MET A 1 -53.21 2.44 16.83
C MET A 1 -51.84 2.07 17.36
N PRO A 2 -50.98 1.36 16.60
CA PRO A 2 -49.65 1.00 17.05
C PRO A 2 -48.59 2.03 16.60
N SER A 3 -47.64 2.30 17.47
CA SER A 3 -46.49 3.20 17.26
C SER A 3 -45.55 2.70 16.15
N PRO A 4 -44.96 3.59 15.34
CA PRO A 4 -43.98 3.17 14.34
C PRO A 4 -42.64 2.85 15.00
N GLY A 5 -42.23 1.58 14.87
CA GLY A 5 -40.98 1.03 15.39
C GLY A 5 -39.74 1.71 14.81
N SER A 6 -38.76 1.90 15.69
CA SER A 6 -37.40 2.33 15.40
C SER A 6 -36.72 1.34 14.46
N ARG A 7 -36.45 1.77 13.23
CA ARG A 7 -35.57 1.05 12.29
C ARG A 7 -34.14 1.13 12.81
N HIS A 8 -33.68 0.09 13.50
CA HIS A 8 -32.25 -0.12 13.72
C HIS A 8 -31.58 -0.33 12.35
N SER A 9 -30.90 0.69 11.85
CA SER A 9 -30.06 0.56 10.65
C SER A 9 -28.86 -0.30 11.04
N LEU A 10 -28.82 -1.54 10.56
CA LEU A 10 -27.63 -2.39 10.57
C LEU A 10 -26.61 -1.81 9.58
N ARG A 11 -25.93 -0.71 9.98
CA ARG A 11 -24.73 -0.27 9.28
C ARG A 11 -23.60 -1.17 9.74
N GLY A 12 -23.18 -2.08 8.86
CA GLY A 12 -21.88 -2.74 9.01
C GLY A 12 -20.77 -1.70 9.18
N PRO A 13 -19.59 -2.10 9.71
CA PRO A 13 -18.50 -1.16 9.94
C PRO A 13 -18.14 -0.42 8.64
N SER A 14 -18.19 0.91 8.67
CA SER A 14 -17.79 1.73 7.53
C SER A 14 -16.30 1.53 7.27
N ILE A 15 -15.94 1.01 6.09
CA ILE A 15 -14.55 0.91 5.66
C ILE A 15 -13.96 2.32 5.62
N ARG A 16 -12.87 2.53 6.36
CA ARG A 16 -12.11 3.78 6.32
C ARG A 16 -11.00 3.64 5.29
N TYR A 17 -10.80 4.68 4.51
CA TYR A 17 -9.77 4.75 3.47
C TYR A 17 -8.63 5.66 3.89
N VAL A 18 -7.43 5.43 3.34
CA VAL A 18 -6.32 6.36 3.51
C VAL A 18 -6.60 7.68 2.79
N GLN A 19 -6.04 8.76 3.31
CA GLN A 19 -6.00 10.01 2.57
C GLN A 19 -5.10 9.84 1.34
N ARG A 20 -5.60 10.25 0.16
CA ARG A 20 -4.80 10.23 -1.07
C ARG A 20 -3.52 11.02 -0.87
N PHE A 21 -2.40 10.42 -1.25
CA PHE A 21 -1.11 11.08 -1.31
C PHE A 21 -0.69 11.31 -2.76
N VAL A 22 -0.46 12.57 -3.13
CA VAL A 22 0.03 12.94 -4.47
C VAL A 22 1.33 13.73 -4.31
N PRO A 23 2.48 13.16 -4.70
CA PRO A 23 3.76 13.87 -4.69
C PRO A 23 3.70 15.14 -5.54
N ALA A 24 4.50 16.16 -5.20
CA ALA A 24 4.54 17.44 -5.92
C ALA A 24 4.68 17.28 -7.44
N ALA A 25 5.55 16.36 -7.89
CA ALA A 25 5.77 16.07 -9.31
C ALA A 25 4.53 15.51 -10.04
N ALA A 26 3.60 14.87 -9.30
CA ALA A 26 2.41 14.23 -9.85
C ALA A 26 1.13 15.08 -9.66
N GLN A 27 1.19 16.23 -8.98
CA GLN A 27 0.00 17.06 -8.70
C GLN A 27 -0.75 17.45 -9.98
N LYS A 28 -0.03 17.81 -11.04
CA LYS A 28 -0.60 18.24 -12.33
C LYS A 28 -1.33 17.11 -13.09
N ILE A 29 -1.18 15.88 -12.62
CA ILE A 29 -1.80 14.68 -13.22
C ILE A 29 -3.17 14.41 -12.61
N PHE A 30 -3.55 15.15 -11.57
CA PHE A 30 -4.89 15.08 -11.02
C PHE A 30 -5.69 16.35 -11.31
N ARG A 31 -6.99 16.18 -11.56
CA ARG A 31 -7.99 17.24 -11.48
C ARG A 31 -9.00 16.85 -10.41
N GLY A 32 -8.84 17.40 -9.20
CA GLY A 32 -9.57 16.93 -8.03
C GLY A 32 -9.25 15.48 -7.73
N ASN A 33 -10.27 14.61 -7.75
CA ASN A 33 -10.11 13.17 -7.53
C ASN A 33 -9.85 12.36 -8.81
N GLN A 34 -9.81 13.02 -9.98
CA GLN A 34 -9.65 12.34 -11.25
C GLN A 34 -8.18 12.28 -11.66
N PHE A 35 -7.69 11.06 -11.88
CA PHE A 35 -6.39 10.80 -12.48
C PHE A 35 -6.44 11.03 -14.00
N LEU A 36 -5.56 11.88 -14.51
CA LEU A 36 -5.49 12.29 -15.92
C LEU A 36 -4.35 11.56 -16.63
N THR A 37 -4.71 10.61 -17.49
CA THR A 37 -3.74 9.83 -18.28
C THR A 37 -4.08 9.89 -19.77
N ASN A 38 -3.12 9.52 -20.61
CA ASN A 38 -3.34 9.38 -22.05
C ASN A 38 -3.98 8.00 -22.36
N PRO A 39 -4.47 7.75 -23.58
CA PRO A 39 -5.11 6.48 -23.92
C PRO A 39 -4.20 5.26 -23.68
N GLU A 40 -2.93 5.35 -24.06
CA GLU A 40 -1.94 4.27 -23.86
C GLU A 40 -1.78 3.91 -22.37
N GLY A 41 -1.60 4.93 -21.52
CA GLY A 41 -1.51 4.78 -20.07
C GLY A 41 -2.78 4.18 -19.49
N ARG A 42 -3.96 4.70 -19.85
CA ARG A 42 -5.25 4.16 -19.42
C ARG A 42 -5.37 2.67 -19.78
N ASP A 43 -5.11 2.32 -21.03
CA ASP A 43 -5.31 0.98 -21.54
C ASP A 43 -4.31 0.00 -20.89
N PHE A 44 -3.07 0.44 -20.62
CA PHE A 44 -2.11 -0.31 -19.81
C PHE A 44 -2.62 -0.58 -18.39
N LEU A 45 -3.10 0.45 -17.69
CA LEU A 45 -3.61 0.31 -16.32
C LEU A 45 -4.79 -0.67 -16.25
N LEU A 46 -5.75 -0.52 -17.17
CA LEU A 46 -6.93 -1.38 -17.23
C LEU A 46 -6.57 -2.83 -17.56
N ARG A 47 -5.72 -3.05 -18.57
CA ARG A 47 -5.28 -4.40 -18.97
C ARG A 47 -4.61 -5.15 -17.82
N HIS A 48 -3.88 -4.43 -16.98
CA HIS A 48 -3.09 -5.00 -15.89
C HIS A 48 -3.76 -4.89 -14.50
N GLY A 49 -4.99 -4.38 -14.42
CA GLY A 49 -5.71 -4.22 -13.16
C GLY A 49 -5.00 -3.30 -12.15
N LEU A 50 -4.28 -2.28 -12.64
CA LEU A 50 -3.52 -1.36 -11.81
C LEU A 50 -4.37 -0.15 -11.40
N GLU A 51 -4.42 0.12 -10.10
CA GLU A 51 -5.13 1.28 -9.54
C GLU A 51 -4.16 2.46 -9.36
N PRO A 52 -4.37 3.59 -10.07
CA PRO A 52 -3.56 4.79 -9.90
C PRO A 52 -3.96 5.64 -8.68
N ASP A 53 -5.19 5.49 -8.18
CA ASP A 53 -5.69 6.28 -7.05
C ASP A 53 -5.47 5.57 -5.70
N ASN A 54 -4.33 5.82 -5.07
CA ASN A 54 -3.99 5.29 -3.75
C ASN A 54 -4.96 5.70 -2.63
N GLY A 55 -5.81 6.72 -2.82
CA GLY A 55 -6.86 7.09 -1.88
C GLY A 55 -7.98 6.06 -1.76
N LYS A 56 -8.05 5.08 -2.69
CA LYS A 56 -8.98 3.95 -2.63
C LYS A 56 -8.47 2.80 -1.77
N MET A 57 -7.27 2.87 -1.19
CA MET A 57 -6.76 1.81 -0.31
C MET A 57 -7.46 1.86 1.06
N PRO A 58 -8.06 0.75 1.53
CA PRO A 58 -8.56 0.64 2.90
C PRO A 58 -7.44 0.80 3.94
N LEU A 59 -7.74 1.45 5.05
CA LEU A 59 -6.88 1.43 6.23
C LEU A 59 -6.78 0.01 6.77
N PHE A 60 -5.55 -0.46 6.98
CA PHE A 60 -5.26 -1.77 7.52
C PHE A 60 -4.75 -1.63 8.95
N ALA A 61 -5.64 -1.82 9.92
CA ALA A 61 -5.31 -1.73 11.34
C ALA A 61 -6.12 -2.77 12.12
N PRO A 62 -5.87 -4.07 11.88
CA PRO A 62 -6.82 -5.13 12.19
C PRO A 62 -6.99 -5.40 13.67
N ASN A 63 -5.92 -5.22 14.45
CA ASN A 63 -5.93 -5.44 15.89
C ASN A 63 -5.44 -4.22 16.68
N LYS A 64 -5.66 -4.25 18.00
CA LYS A 64 -5.29 -3.16 18.91
C LYS A 64 -3.78 -2.94 18.98
N VAL A 65 -3.00 -4.02 18.93
CA VAL A 65 -1.53 -3.97 19.00
C VAL A 65 -0.96 -3.19 17.81
N ILE A 66 -1.37 -3.52 16.58
CA ILE A 66 -0.97 -2.80 15.38
C ILE A 66 -1.41 -1.33 15.47
N ARG A 67 -2.64 -1.04 15.92
CA ARG A 67 -3.13 0.34 16.08
C ARG A 67 -2.24 1.17 17.02
N GLU A 68 -1.78 0.59 18.11
CA GLU A 68 -0.90 1.25 19.08
C GLU A 68 0.50 1.46 18.52
N LEU A 69 1.07 0.44 17.87
CA LEU A 69 2.41 0.50 17.29
C LEU A 69 2.49 1.50 16.12
N ILE A 70 1.52 1.49 15.20
CA ILE A 70 1.51 2.44 14.07
C ILE A 70 1.27 3.88 14.56
N LYS A 71 0.48 4.07 15.62
CA LYS A 71 0.29 5.39 16.25
C LYS A 71 1.59 5.90 16.86
N ALA A 72 2.31 5.05 17.61
CA ALA A 72 3.61 5.40 18.20
C ALA A 72 4.67 5.68 17.13
N ALA A 73 4.66 4.92 16.04
CA ALA A 73 5.56 5.11 14.90
C ALA A 73 5.20 6.31 14.01
N GLN A 74 4.01 6.89 14.20
CA GLN A 74 3.39 7.86 13.28
C GLN A 74 3.35 7.33 11.83
N ILE A 75 2.88 6.09 11.68
CA ILE A 75 2.67 5.41 10.41
C ILE A 75 1.17 5.21 10.20
N SER A 76 0.69 5.39 8.98
CA SER A 76 -0.57 4.78 8.54
C SER A 76 -0.28 3.56 7.71
N LEU A 77 -1.12 2.55 7.85
CA LEU A 77 -0.99 1.29 7.17
C LEU A 77 -2.24 1.05 6.33
N ALA A 78 -2.05 0.62 5.10
CA ALA A 78 -3.11 0.32 4.16
C ALA A 78 -2.84 -1.00 3.46
N PHE A 79 -3.89 -1.76 3.19
CA PHE A 79 -3.79 -2.99 2.41
C PHE A 79 -4.98 -3.10 1.47
N SER A 80 -4.72 -3.57 0.26
CA SER A 80 -5.75 -3.95 -0.69
C SER A 80 -5.30 -5.16 -1.51
N PRO A 81 -6.19 -6.12 -1.81
CA PRO A 81 -5.91 -7.21 -2.76
C PRO A 81 -5.58 -6.73 -4.19
N SER A 82 -5.89 -5.48 -4.53
CA SER A 82 -5.56 -4.88 -5.82
C SER A 82 -4.12 -4.34 -5.86
N TYR A 83 -3.56 -4.24 -7.07
CA TYR A 83 -2.24 -3.65 -7.30
C TYR A 83 -2.33 -2.14 -7.50
N PHE A 84 -1.59 -1.39 -6.68
CA PHE A 84 -1.54 0.07 -6.76
C PHE A 84 -0.22 0.55 -7.35
N ILE A 85 -0.29 1.56 -8.20
CA ILE A 85 0.91 2.26 -8.68
C ILE A 85 1.53 3.06 -7.53
N HIS A 86 2.85 2.98 -7.42
CA HIS A 86 3.57 3.78 -6.44
C HIS A 86 3.33 5.27 -6.71
N PRO A 87 3.00 6.09 -5.70
CA PRO A 87 2.53 7.47 -5.93
C PRO A 87 3.51 8.35 -6.71
N PHE A 88 4.81 8.08 -6.57
CA PHE A 88 5.87 8.81 -7.30
C PHE A 88 6.02 8.40 -8.76
N ASP A 89 5.48 7.25 -9.17
CA ASP A 89 5.50 6.79 -10.55
C ASP A 89 4.34 7.34 -11.38
N LEU A 90 3.32 7.93 -10.74
CA LEU A 90 2.16 8.51 -11.41
C LEU A 90 2.57 9.55 -12.47
N VAL A 91 3.71 10.22 -12.27
CA VAL A 91 4.30 11.17 -13.23
C VAL A 91 4.51 10.59 -14.63
N TYR A 92 4.81 9.30 -14.71
CA TYR A 92 5.12 8.61 -15.97
C TYR A 92 3.88 8.26 -16.80
N PHE A 93 2.69 8.42 -16.23
CA PHE A 93 1.42 8.08 -16.85
C PHE A 93 0.57 9.33 -17.15
N GLY A 94 1.17 10.52 -17.13
CA GLY A 94 0.44 11.77 -17.34
C GLY A 94 -0.16 11.90 -18.74
N ALA A 95 -1.24 12.68 -18.86
CA ALA A 95 -1.97 12.90 -20.11
C ALA A 95 -1.12 13.44 -21.29
N LYS A 96 0.00 14.10 -21.03
CA LYS A 96 0.93 14.60 -22.07
C LYS A 96 1.97 13.56 -22.53
N GLY A 97 1.95 12.35 -21.96
CA GLY A 97 3.00 11.35 -22.13
C GLY A 97 4.25 11.69 -21.32
N HIS A 98 5.14 10.70 -21.19
CA HIS A 98 6.43 10.85 -20.53
C HIS A 98 7.48 10.00 -21.25
N PRO A 99 8.72 10.50 -21.50
CA PRO A 99 9.75 9.73 -22.21
C PRO A 99 10.05 8.36 -21.59
N LEU A 100 9.99 8.29 -20.25
CA LEU A 100 10.18 7.05 -19.48
C LEU A 100 8.91 6.17 -19.30
N ALA A 101 7.79 6.49 -19.95
CA ALA A 101 6.53 5.76 -19.78
C ALA A 101 6.68 4.28 -20.14
N ALA A 102 7.24 3.96 -21.30
CA ALA A 102 7.43 2.58 -21.77
C ALA A 102 8.33 1.76 -20.83
N MET A 103 9.40 2.37 -20.30
CA MET A 103 10.28 1.74 -19.32
C MET A 103 9.52 1.45 -18.01
N THR A 104 8.76 2.41 -17.52
CA THR A 104 7.94 2.26 -16.31
C THR A 104 6.88 1.18 -16.48
N MET A 105 6.18 1.14 -17.63
CA MET A 105 5.21 0.09 -17.96
C MET A 105 5.87 -1.29 -17.97
N SER A 106 7.02 -1.44 -18.63
CA SER A 106 7.78 -2.69 -18.65
C SER A 106 8.18 -3.17 -17.24
N ARG A 107 8.58 -2.23 -16.37
CA ARG A 107 8.87 -2.51 -14.96
C ARG A 107 7.64 -3.02 -14.22
N TYR A 108 6.47 -2.41 -14.41
CA TYR A 108 5.23 -2.86 -13.79
C TYR A 108 4.77 -4.21 -14.32
N THR A 109 4.88 -4.48 -15.63
CA THR A 109 4.60 -5.80 -16.21
C THR A 109 5.43 -6.88 -15.56
N ARG A 110 6.74 -6.65 -15.41
CA ARG A 110 7.63 -7.56 -14.70
C ARG A 110 7.21 -7.74 -13.23
N LYS A 111 6.87 -6.64 -12.55
CA LYS A 111 6.47 -6.66 -11.15
C LYS A 111 5.22 -7.50 -10.91
N ILE A 112 4.20 -7.37 -11.77
CA ILE A 112 2.94 -8.16 -11.69
C ILE A 112 3.23 -9.66 -11.82
N ARG A 113 4.11 -10.04 -12.74
CA ARG A 113 4.48 -11.44 -12.96
C ARG A 113 5.26 -12.02 -11.78
N ASP A 114 6.24 -11.25 -11.31
CA ASP A 114 7.26 -11.73 -10.37
C ASP A 114 6.83 -11.58 -8.89
N HIS A 115 5.87 -10.70 -8.57
CA HIS A 115 5.49 -10.38 -7.19
C HIS A 115 3.96 -10.37 -7.02
N SER A 116 3.46 -11.21 -6.12
CA SER A 116 2.09 -11.24 -5.67
C SER A 116 1.79 -10.17 -4.60
N LEU A 117 2.74 -9.86 -3.73
CA LEU A 117 2.61 -8.83 -2.70
C LEU A 117 3.52 -7.65 -3.02
N TRP A 118 2.94 -6.47 -3.13
CA TRP A 118 3.67 -5.23 -3.35
C TRP A 118 3.76 -4.46 -2.04
N ILE A 119 4.97 -4.29 -1.54
CA ILE A 119 5.22 -3.45 -0.35
C ILE A 119 5.70 -2.08 -0.83
N MET A 120 4.91 -1.05 -0.51
CA MET A 120 5.23 0.34 -0.79
C MET A 120 5.47 1.07 0.52
N THR A 121 6.47 1.93 0.54
CA THR A 121 6.73 2.82 1.68
C THR A 121 6.92 4.23 1.17
N THR A 122 6.10 5.16 1.66
CA THR A 122 6.22 6.59 1.33
C THR A 122 6.40 7.41 2.58
N SER A 123 7.18 8.48 2.50
CA SER A 123 7.32 9.45 3.58
C SER A 123 6.69 10.78 3.18
N VAL A 124 5.76 11.30 3.99
CA VAL A 124 4.99 12.51 3.62
C VAL A 124 5.57 13.80 4.17
N MET A 125 6.32 13.76 5.29
CA MET A 125 6.99 14.94 5.83
C MET A 125 8.36 15.19 5.20
N VAL A 126 8.73 16.47 5.13
CA VAL A 126 10.08 16.90 4.73
C VAL A 126 11.04 16.57 5.87
N GLN A 127 11.83 15.52 5.68
CA GLN A 127 12.96 15.16 6.52
C GLN A 127 14.18 14.91 5.62
N SER A 128 15.37 14.87 6.22
CA SER A 128 16.59 14.52 5.51
C SER A 128 16.41 13.21 4.70
N PRO A 129 16.85 13.16 3.43
CA PRO A 129 16.79 11.95 2.61
C PRO A 129 17.34 10.73 3.34
N VAL A 130 18.46 10.89 4.05
CA VAL A 130 19.11 9.82 4.82
C VAL A 130 18.17 9.23 5.87
N VAL A 131 17.49 10.07 6.65
CA VAL A 131 16.56 9.60 7.70
C VAL A 131 15.39 8.84 7.08
N ARG A 132 14.86 9.33 5.95
CA ARG A 132 13.78 8.65 5.23
C ARG A 132 14.22 7.28 4.71
N ASP A 133 15.42 7.21 4.14
CA ASP A 133 15.96 5.98 3.57
C ASP A 133 16.28 4.95 4.65
N VAL A 134 16.87 5.36 5.77
CA VAL A 134 17.13 4.48 6.91
C VAL A 134 15.83 3.95 7.49
N ALA A 135 14.84 4.82 7.74
CA ALA A 135 13.53 4.40 8.25
C ALA A 135 12.81 3.42 7.31
N ARG A 136 12.78 3.74 6.01
CA ARG A 136 12.21 2.86 4.98
C ARG A 136 12.92 1.51 4.93
N SER A 137 14.25 1.52 4.80
CA SER A 137 15.05 0.30 4.67
C SER A 137 14.87 -0.61 5.87
N ARG A 138 14.90 -0.05 7.08
CA ARG A 138 14.71 -0.79 8.34
C ARG A 138 13.35 -1.49 8.40
N LEU A 139 12.27 -0.77 8.12
CA LEU A 139 10.91 -1.33 8.13
C LEU A 139 10.71 -2.38 7.04
N THR A 140 11.13 -2.08 5.81
CA THR A 140 10.95 -2.98 4.67
C THR A 140 11.77 -4.25 4.82
N THR A 141 13.01 -4.16 5.30
CA THR A 141 13.88 -5.32 5.53
C THR A 141 13.31 -6.23 6.63
N ALA A 142 12.92 -5.66 7.77
CA ALA A 142 12.34 -6.43 8.87
C ALA A 142 11.04 -7.14 8.44
N LEU A 143 10.15 -6.42 7.73
CA LEU A 143 8.92 -7.00 7.20
C LEU A 143 9.17 -8.16 6.25
N HIS A 144 10.11 -8.02 5.31
CA HIS A 144 10.49 -9.13 4.44
C HIS A 144 11.08 -10.31 5.21
N GLY A 145 11.85 -10.05 6.27
CA GLY A 145 12.37 -11.09 7.17
C GLY A 145 11.25 -11.87 7.85
N HIS A 146 10.24 -11.19 8.39
CA HIS A 146 9.11 -11.86 9.06
C HIS A 146 8.19 -12.60 8.10
N LEU A 147 7.95 -12.07 6.90
CA LEU A 147 7.23 -12.79 5.84
C LEU A 147 8.00 -14.04 5.42
N ARG A 148 9.34 -13.95 5.28
CA ARG A 148 10.19 -15.13 5.04
C ARG A 148 10.07 -16.17 6.15
N GLY A 149 10.09 -15.74 7.41
CA GLY A 149 9.87 -16.63 8.55
C GLY A 149 8.51 -17.33 8.56
N ARG A 150 7.54 -16.85 7.77
CA ARG A 150 6.21 -17.45 7.58
C ARG A 150 6.10 -18.27 6.30
N GLY A 151 7.21 -18.53 5.60
CA GLY A 151 7.24 -19.37 4.40
C GLY A 151 7.03 -18.62 3.09
N TYR A 152 6.98 -17.29 3.10
CA TYR A 152 6.96 -16.50 1.86
C TYR A 152 8.39 -16.26 1.32
N THR A 153 8.61 -16.48 0.04
CA THR A 153 9.79 -16.02 -0.68
C THR A 153 9.89 -14.49 -0.60
N MET A 154 11.07 -13.99 -0.20
CA MET A 154 11.25 -12.56 0.04
C MET A 154 10.78 -11.69 -1.12
N GLY A 155 10.13 -10.60 -0.77
CA GLY A 155 9.70 -9.58 -1.72
C GLY A 155 8.49 -9.97 -2.54
N THR A 156 8.31 -11.25 -2.84
CA THR A 156 7.30 -11.70 -3.80
C THR A 156 5.92 -11.87 -3.20
N GLY A 157 5.78 -12.20 -1.92
CA GLY A 157 4.49 -12.55 -1.32
C GLY A 157 3.99 -13.95 -1.67
N ARG A 158 4.78 -14.74 -2.42
CA ARG A 158 4.51 -16.16 -2.72
C ARG A 158 5.38 -17.04 -1.86
N GLY A 159 4.91 -18.22 -1.52
CA GLY A 159 5.63 -19.28 -0.81
C GLY A 159 5.19 -20.66 -1.32
N PRO A 160 5.86 -21.75 -0.91
CA PRO A 160 5.41 -23.10 -1.26
C PRO A 160 3.97 -23.33 -0.78
N GLY A 161 3.04 -23.46 -1.72
CA GLY A 161 1.61 -23.67 -1.45
C GLY A 161 0.89 -22.47 -0.81
N ARG A 162 1.45 -21.25 -0.84
CA ARG A 162 0.78 -20.08 -0.26
C ARG A 162 1.10 -18.76 -0.95
N GLU A 163 0.19 -17.80 -0.88
CA GLU A 163 0.34 -16.47 -1.47
C GLU A 163 -0.42 -15.41 -0.69
N ILE A 164 0.14 -14.21 -0.63
CA ILE A 164 -0.57 -12.98 -0.32
C ILE A 164 -0.57 -12.16 -1.60
N GLN A 165 -1.77 -11.86 -2.10
CA GLN A 165 -1.95 -11.05 -3.31
C GLN A 165 -2.37 -9.63 -2.95
N GLY A 166 -1.71 -8.63 -3.56
CA GLY A 166 -2.13 -7.24 -3.53
C GLY A 166 -1.03 -6.26 -3.13
N THR A 167 -1.42 -5.16 -2.52
CA THR A 167 -0.52 -4.06 -2.14
C THR A 167 -0.65 -3.71 -0.67
N LEU A 168 0.47 -3.77 0.04
CA LEU A 168 0.66 -3.18 1.36
C LEU A 168 1.32 -1.80 1.20
N TRP A 169 0.76 -0.79 1.83
CA TRP A 169 1.32 0.56 1.84
C TRP A 169 1.58 1.07 3.25
N LEU A 170 2.86 1.34 3.55
CA LEU A 170 3.32 2.01 4.75
C LEU A 170 3.49 3.50 4.46
N ILE A 171 2.65 4.32 5.08
CA ILE A 171 2.68 5.78 4.96
C ILE A 171 3.37 6.32 6.21
N ASN A 172 4.64 6.65 6.10
CA ASN A 172 5.44 7.19 7.19
C ASN A 172 5.24 8.69 7.29
N HIS A 173 4.50 9.13 8.31
CA HIS A 173 4.32 10.54 8.58
C HIS A 173 5.57 11.12 9.20
N ASN A 174 6.21 10.43 10.14
CA ASN A 174 7.42 10.90 10.80
C ASN A 174 8.53 9.83 10.85
N PRO A 175 9.45 9.83 9.86
CA PRO A 175 10.53 8.87 9.82
C PRO A 175 11.39 8.85 11.09
N ALA A 176 11.70 10.00 11.68
CA ALA A 176 12.41 10.09 12.96
C ALA A 176 11.65 9.41 14.13
N ALA A 177 10.33 9.53 14.21
CA ALA A 177 9.53 8.83 15.23
C ALA A 177 9.52 7.31 14.98
N SER A 178 9.37 6.89 13.72
CA SER A 178 9.40 5.47 13.36
C SER A 178 10.74 4.78 13.68
N LEU A 179 11.84 5.53 13.72
CA LEU A 179 13.14 5.00 14.13
C LEU A 179 13.25 4.74 15.64
N LYS A 180 12.41 5.35 16.46
CA LYS A 180 12.42 5.18 17.93
C LYS A 180 11.68 3.92 18.38
N ILE A 181 10.88 3.32 17.52
CA ILE A 181 10.17 2.07 17.80
C ILE A 181 10.98 0.86 17.33
N SER A 182 10.63 -0.33 17.82
CA SER A 182 11.18 -1.58 17.28
C SER A 182 10.53 -1.93 15.95
N ALA A 183 11.32 -1.88 14.86
CA ALA A 183 10.87 -2.31 13.55
C ALA A 183 10.48 -3.79 13.53
N ASP A 184 11.24 -4.64 14.22
CA ASP A 184 10.95 -6.07 14.31
C ASP A 184 9.59 -6.31 14.95
N VAL A 185 9.30 -5.67 16.09
CA VAL A 185 7.99 -5.84 16.76
C VAL A 185 6.85 -5.38 15.86
N LEU A 186 6.94 -4.16 15.31
CA LEU A 186 5.89 -3.64 14.42
C LEU A 186 5.69 -4.52 13.19
N THR A 187 6.77 -4.92 12.53
CA THR A 187 6.67 -5.64 11.25
C THR A 187 6.37 -7.12 11.42
N CYS A 188 6.70 -7.73 12.56
CA CYS A 188 6.23 -9.07 12.93
C CYS A 188 4.70 -9.10 13.04
N GLU A 189 4.13 -8.13 13.75
CA GLU A 189 2.68 -7.99 13.91
C GLU A 189 1.99 -7.74 12.56
N ILE A 190 2.55 -6.86 11.73
CA ILE A 190 2.03 -6.62 10.36
C ILE A 190 2.07 -7.90 9.52
N ALA A 191 3.22 -8.61 9.52
CA ALA A 191 3.37 -9.85 8.75
C ALA A 191 2.40 -10.93 9.23
N GLN A 192 2.20 -11.07 10.54
CA GLN A 192 1.22 -11.99 11.11
C GLN A 192 -0.20 -11.64 10.67
N ALA A 193 -0.61 -10.39 10.79
CA ALA A 193 -1.96 -10.00 10.44
C ALA A 193 -2.24 -10.14 8.94
N LEU A 194 -1.26 -9.80 8.08
CA LEU A 194 -1.38 -10.04 6.65
C LEU A 194 -1.53 -11.52 6.32
N ASP A 195 -0.73 -12.36 6.97
CA ASP A 195 -0.78 -13.80 6.76
C ASP A 195 -2.14 -14.40 7.16
N LEU A 196 -2.66 -13.98 8.31
CA LEU A 196 -3.93 -14.48 8.84
C LEU A 196 -5.15 -14.01 8.04
N GLU A 197 -5.15 -12.77 7.54
CA GLU A 197 -6.32 -12.21 6.86
C GLU A 197 -6.31 -12.41 5.35
N TYR A 198 -5.13 -12.49 4.74
CA TYR A 198 -4.96 -12.47 3.28
C TYR A 198 -4.00 -13.54 2.75
N GLY A 199 -3.40 -14.35 3.62
CA GLY A 199 -2.67 -15.53 3.19
C GLY A 199 -3.65 -16.58 2.68
N SER A 200 -3.49 -16.99 1.43
CA SER A 200 -4.27 -18.06 0.82
C SER A 200 -3.37 -19.23 0.45
N GLU A 201 -3.88 -20.45 0.57
CA GLU A 201 -3.23 -21.64 0.04
C GLU A 201 -3.35 -21.66 -1.49
N ILE A 202 -2.25 -22.00 -2.19
CA ILE A 202 -2.27 -22.25 -3.63
C ILE A 202 -2.22 -23.77 -3.80
N ILE A 203 -3.27 -24.32 -4.40
CA ILE A 203 -3.40 -25.74 -4.79
C ILE A 203 -2.69 -25.98 -6.13
#